data_AF-A0A7Y2BNP1-F1
#
_entry.id   AF-A0A7Y2BNP1-F1
#
_cell.length_a   1.000
_cell.length_b   1.000
_cell.length_c   1.000
_cell.angle_alpha   90.00
_cell.angle_beta   90.00
_cell.angle_gamma   90.00
#
_symmetry.space_group_name_H-M   'P 1'
#
loop_
_entity.id
_entity.type
_entity.pdbx_description
1 polymer ?
#
loop_
_entity_poly.entity_id
_entity_poly.type
_entity_poly.pdbx_seq_one_letter_code
_entity_poly.pdbx_strand_id
1 'polypeptide(L)'
;MVTVRSEDTTGRTRKLSQAGCLCIGLLLAGCSGDLGYSGLGDYVWGGDDSSAQSASVNSGDAVAPDLSGIEDGKPIAELYNDGLEKLKDERYEKAAKAFGEVERQHPYSQWATRAILMQAYAQYQRNDYDAAQNAAQRFITLHPGHRDAPYAYYLVAISHYEQISDVKRDQTSTAKALASLEEISQRYPGTAYARDAEAKAVLARDHLAGKEMEVGRYYLGKKSYLSGINRFKTVVSKYQTTTHTPEALYRLTEAYLALGIRSEAQTAAAVLGHNYPNSEWYRDSYALLSGQGLSPSENKSSWISKAVTSINPF
;
A
#
# COMPACT_ATOMS: atom_id res chain seq x y z
N MET A 1 55.94 34.55 18.16
CA MET A 1 55.41 35.43 19.22
C MET A 1 53.89 35.26 19.18
N VAL A 2 53.33 34.22 19.81
CA VAL A 2 52.84 34.20 21.21
C VAL A 2 51.68 35.21 21.32
N THR A 3 50.41 34.84 21.47
CA THR A 3 49.84 34.00 22.54
C THR A 3 48.43 33.49 22.19
N VAL A 4 48.13 32.29 22.68
CA VAL A 4 46.86 31.54 22.73
C VAL A 4 46.05 31.92 23.98
N ARG A 5 44.70 31.95 23.92
CA ARG A 5 43.70 31.53 24.94
C ARG A 5 42.32 32.16 24.63
N SER A 6 41.17 31.53 24.85
CA SER A 6 40.82 30.36 25.66
C SER A 6 39.52 29.72 25.14
N GLU A 7 39.48 28.39 25.11
CA GLU A 7 38.26 27.59 25.14
C GLU A 7 37.50 27.83 26.45
N ASP A 8 36.17 27.72 26.41
CA ASP A 8 35.45 27.21 27.57
C ASP A 8 34.38 26.20 27.13
N THR A 9 34.58 24.98 27.60
CA THR A 9 33.72 23.82 27.48
C THR A 9 32.82 23.76 28.70
N THR A 10 31.50 23.64 28.55
CA THR A 10 30.71 22.90 29.56
C THR A 10 29.41 22.35 28.98
N GLY A 11 29.30 21.03 28.98
CA GLY A 11 28.05 20.31 28.74
C GLY A 11 27.21 20.14 30.01
N ARG A 12 25.90 19.95 29.82
CA ARG A 12 24.94 19.25 30.70
C ARG A 12 23.61 19.16 29.94
N THR A 13 23.24 18.04 29.31
CA THR A 13 22.60 16.82 29.83
C THR A 13 21.30 17.00 30.62
N ARG A 14 20.26 16.29 30.12
CA ARG A 14 18.94 15.91 30.70
C ARG A 14 17.90 17.03 30.73
N LYS A 15 16.64 16.82 30.32
CA LYS A 15 15.76 15.68 30.64
C LYS A 15 14.71 15.43 29.55
N LEU A 16 14.42 14.14 29.37
CA LEU A 16 13.16 13.61 28.87
C LEU A 16 11.97 14.19 29.67
N SER A 17 10.91 14.59 28.97
CA SER A 17 9.57 14.69 29.54
C SER A 17 8.58 14.09 28.56
N GLN A 18 7.94 13.01 29.01
CA GLN A 18 6.70 12.48 28.45
C GLN A 18 5.59 13.53 28.59
N ALA A 19 4.81 13.70 27.53
CA ALA A 19 3.44 14.22 27.50
C ALA A 19 3.03 14.21 26.01
N GLY A 20 1.90 13.70 25.55
CA GLY A 20 0.78 13.03 26.16
C GLY A 20 -0.03 12.48 24.99
N CYS A 21 -0.66 11.32 25.22
CA CYS A 21 -1.63 10.72 24.32
C CYS A 21 -2.79 11.70 24.11
N LEU A 22 -2.96 12.24 22.90
CA LEU A 22 -4.14 13.04 22.54
C LEU A 22 -5.08 12.16 21.72
N CYS A 23 -6.01 11.53 22.42
CA CYS A 23 -7.21 10.94 21.84
C CYS A 23 -8.04 12.07 21.21
N ILE A 24 -8.21 12.05 19.90
CA ILE A 24 -9.19 12.89 19.22
C ILE A 24 -10.53 12.16 19.32
N GLY A 25 -11.30 12.50 20.34
CA GLY A 25 -12.71 12.14 20.47
C GLY A 25 -13.51 13.40 20.78
N LEU A 26 -14.39 13.78 19.83
CA LEU A 26 -15.51 14.74 19.92
C LEU A 26 -15.93 15.01 18.45
N LEU A 27 -17.18 15.17 18.02
CA LEU A 27 -18.50 15.19 18.64
C LEU A 27 -19.47 15.32 17.45
N LEU A 28 -20.48 14.47 17.30
CA LEU A 28 -21.75 14.89 16.71
C LEU A 28 -22.89 14.18 17.45
N ALA A 29 -23.49 14.93 18.36
CA ALA A 29 -24.72 14.61 19.04
C ALA A 29 -25.93 14.98 18.17
N GLY A 30 -26.95 14.13 18.22
CA GLY A 30 -28.34 14.51 18.47
C GLY A 30 -29.08 15.37 17.43
N CYS A 31 -29.87 14.70 16.61
CA CYS A 31 -31.24 15.15 16.31
C CYS A 31 -32.20 14.03 16.68
N SER A 32 -32.89 14.23 17.80
CA SER A 32 -34.02 13.44 18.26
C SER A 32 -35.23 13.77 17.39
N GLY A 33 -35.85 12.74 16.81
CA GLY A 33 -37.10 12.85 16.08
C GLY A 33 -37.81 11.52 16.15
N ASP A 34 -38.82 11.46 17.02
CA ASP A 34 -39.87 10.45 17.04
C ASP A 34 -40.32 10.07 15.63
N LEU A 35 -40.53 8.78 15.38
CA LEU A 35 -41.62 8.29 14.51
C LEU A 35 -41.79 6.78 14.79
N GLY A 36 -42.80 6.47 15.60
CA GLY A 36 -43.35 5.12 15.71
C GLY A 36 -44.07 4.74 14.42
N TYR A 37 -43.84 3.52 13.94
CA TYR A 37 -44.59 2.93 12.84
C TYR A 37 -45.28 1.66 13.37
N SER A 38 -46.49 1.85 13.87
CA SER A 38 -47.49 0.82 14.03
C SER A 38 -48.55 1.02 12.95
N GLY A 39 -48.81 -0.04 12.18
CA GLY A 39 -49.99 -0.18 11.33
C GLY A 39 -49.78 0.18 9.86
N LEU A 40 -49.67 -0.84 9.02
CA LEU A 40 -50.45 -0.98 7.79
C LEU A 40 -50.65 -2.47 7.52
N GLY A 41 -51.76 -2.99 8.04
CA GLY A 41 -52.44 -4.12 7.41
C GLY A 41 -53.11 -3.66 6.11
N ASP A 42 -53.66 -4.66 5.42
CA ASP A 42 -54.56 -4.56 4.28
C ASP A 42 -53.92 -4.28 2.91
N TYR A 43 -53.54 -5.36 2.23
CA TYR A 43 -54.05 -5.60 0.88
C TYR A 43 -54.51 -7.05 0.75
N VAL A 44 -55.83 -7.20 0.87
CA VAL A 44 -56.64 -8.41 0.71
C VAL A 44 -57.27 -8.39 -0.69
N TRP A 45 -57.05 -9.48 -1.43
CA TRP A 45 -57.89 -10.19 -2.41
C TRP A 45 -58.66 -9.48 -3.54
N GLY A 46 -58.37 -9.97 -4.75
CA GLY A 46 -59.33 -10.40 -5.79
C GLY A 46 -58.52 -11.24 -6.78
N GLY A 47 -58.91 -12.40 -7.28
CA GLY A 47 -60.13 -13.21 -7.33
C GLY A 47 -59.93 -14.13 -8.55
N ASP A 48 -60.26 -15.42 -8.42
CA ASP A 48 -60.90 -16.27 -9.44
C ASP A 48 -60.58 -17.76 -9.23
N ASP A 49 -61.66 -18.50 -8.99
CA ASP A 49 -61.72 -19.96 -8.92
C ASP A 49 -61.72 -20.56 -10.33
N SER A 50 -60.97 -21.65 -10.54
CA SER A 50 -61.44 -22.73 -11.41
C SER A 50 -60.70 -24.05 -11.17
N SER A 51 -61.53 -25.07 -10.93
CA SER A 51 -61.28 -26.50 -10.80
C SER A 51 -60.42 -27.15 -11.87
N ALA A 52 -59.61 -28.14 -11.50
CA ALA A 52 -59.46 -29.37 -12.28
C ALA A 52 -58.94 -30.54 -11.43
N GLN A 53 -59.46 -31.72 -11.76
CA GLN A 53 -59.36 -33.00 -11.07
C GLN A 53 -57.97 -33.64 -11.04
N SER A 54 -57.87 -34.54 -10.06
CA SER A 54 -56.92 -35.63 -9.88
C SER A 54 -56.46 -36.36 -11.15
N ALA A 55 -55.16 -36.67 -11.20
CA ALA A 55 -54.66 -37.86 -11.90
C ALA A 55 -53.55 -38.53 -11.07
N SER A 56 -53.73 -39.83 -10.87
CA SER A 56 -52.86 -40.78 -10.18
C SER A 56 -51.61 -41.12 -10.98
N VAL A 57 -50.44 -41.26 -10.33
CA VAL A 57 -49.48 -42.36 -10.57
C VAL A 57 -48.67 -42.59 -9.29
N ASN A 58 -48.59 -43.85 -8.87
CA ASN A 58 -47.74 -44.33 -7.79
C ASN A 58 -46.55 -45.06 -8.43
N SER A 59 -45.30 -44.64 -8.17
CA SER A 59 -44.10 -45.51 -8.26
C SER A 59 -42.81 -44.74 -7.88
N GLY A 60 -42.27 -45.06 -6.70
CA GLY A 60 -40.84 -45.33 -6.49
C GLY A 60 -39.80 -44.21 -6.65
N ASP A 61 -39.24 -43.83 -5.50
CA ASP A 61 -37.83 -43.44 -5.30
C ASP A 61 -37.32 -42.08 -5.80
N ALA A 62 -37.64 -41.03 -5.01
CA ALA A 62 -36.65 -40.02 -4.63
C ALA A 62 -37.10 -39.37 -3.31
N VAL A 63 -36.47 -39.77 -2.21
CA VAL A 63 -36.61 -39.07 -0.93
C VAL A 63 -36.01 -37.67 -1.13
N ALA A 64 -36.87 -36.66 -1.29
CA ALA A 64 -36.44 -35.27 -1.15
C ALA A 64 -35.88 -35.11 0.27
N PRO A 65 -34.68 -34.52 0.45
CA PRO A 65 -34.20 -34.23 1.78
C PRO A 65 -35.17 -33.26 2.44
N ASP A 66 -35.79 -33.74 3.51
CA ASP A 66 -36.56 -32.97 4.46
C ASP A 66 -35.75 -31.75 4.91
N LEU A 67 -36.17 -30.56 4.45
CA LEU A 67 -35.56 -29.27 4.80
C LEU A 67 -36.15 -28.69 6.10
N SER A 68 -36.91 -29.46 6.89
CA SER A 68 -37.51 -29.01 8.16
C SER A 68 -36.53 -29.01 9.35
N GLY A 69 -35.23 -28.90 9.09
CA GLY A 69 -34.17 -28.95 10.10
C GLY A 69 -33.10 -27.86 9.97
N ILE A 70 -33.42 -26.68 9.43
CA ILE A 70 -32.55 -25.51 9.62
C ILE A 70 -32.84 -24.99 11.02
N GLU A 71 -32.12 -25.52 12.02
CA GLU A 71 -32.10 -24.93 13.36
C GLU A 71 -31.74 -23.45 13.22
N ASP A 72 -32.68 -22.58 13.59
CA ASP A 72 -32.58 -21.14 13.53
C ASP A 72 -31.39 -20.65 14.37
N GLY A 73 -30.22 -20.57 13.72
CA GLY A 73 -29.18 -19.65 14.10
C GLY A 73 -29.78 -18.24 14.18
N LYS A 74 -29.25 -17.41 15.08
CA LYS A 74 -29.69 -16.01 15.23
C LYS A 74 -29.90 -15.38 13.84
N PRO A 75 -30.96 -14.57 13.64
CA PRO A 75 -31.20 -13.89 12.37
C PRO A 75 -29.90 -13.31 11.80
N ILE A 76 -29.64 -13.51 10.50
CA ILE A 76 -28.38 -13.11 9.83
C ILE A 76 -27.96 -11.68 10.20
N ALA A 77 -28.95 -10.78 10.28
CA ALA A 77 -28.77 -9.40 10.68
C ALA A 77 -28.25 -9.25 12.12
N GLU A 78 -28.74 -10.05 13.07
CA GLU A 78 -28.27 -10.06 14.45
C GLU A 78 -26.82 -10.53 14.55
N LEU A 79 -26.43 -11.58 13.83
CA LEU A 79 -25.05 -12.07 13.84
C LEU A 79 -24.09 -11.04 13.22
N TYR A 80 -24.50 -10.38 12.13
CA TYR A 80 -23.73 -9.30 11.53
C TYR A 80 -23.62 -8.09 12.47
N ASN A 81 -24.72 -7.70 13.12
CA ASN A 81 -24.74 -6.59 14.09
C ASN A 81 -23.88 -6.89 15.32
N ASP A 82 -23.86 -8.13 15.78
CA ASP A 82 -22.98 -8.61 16.85
C ASP A 82 -21.49 -8.48 16.47
N GLY A 83 -21.16 -8.74 15.20
CA GLY A 83 -19.83 -8.45 14.65
C GLY A 83 -19.50 -6.95 14.62
N LEU A 84 -20.45 -6.10 14.25
CA LEU A 84 -20.30 -4.65 14.25
C LEU A 84 -20.13 -4.07 15.66
N GLU A 85 -20.87 -4.57 16.65
CA GLU A 85 -20.74 -4.17 18.05
C GLU A 85 -19.34 -4.49 18.57
N LYS A 86 -18.85 -5.72 18.32
CA LYS A 86 -17.49 -6.12 18.67
C LYS A 86 -16.42 -5.26 17.99
N LEU A 87 -16.68 -4.83 16.75
CA LEU A 87 -15.77 -3.94 16.03
C LEU A 87 -15.72 -2.54 16.66
N LYS A 88 -16.87 -2.01 17.08
CA LYS A 88 -16.97 -0.73 17.80
C LYS A 88 -16.28 -0.77 19.16
N ASP A 89 -16.35 -1.91 19.83
CA ASP A 89 -15.65 -2.18 21.11
C ASP A 89 -14.14 -2.46 20.94
N GLU A 90 -13.58 -2.30 19.74
CA GLU A 90 -12.18 -2.63 19.39
C GLU A 90 -11.80 -4.10 19.64
N ARG A 91 -12.80 -4.99 19.78
CA ARG A 91 -12.63 -6.44 19.94
C ARG A 91 -12.47 -7.10 18.57
N TYR A 92 -11.46 -6.67 17.85
CA TYR A 92 -11.19 -7.04 16.46
C TYR A 92 -11.12 -8.55 16.23
N GLU A 93 -10.54 -9.30 17.17
CA GLU A 93 -10.47 -10.77 17.12
C GLU A 93 -11.85 -11.41 17.03
N LYS A 94 -12.71 -11.03 17.98
CA LYS A 94 -14.07 -11.55 18.09
C LYS A 94 -14.93 -11.06 16.92
N ALA A 95 -14.73 -9.82 16.47
CA ALA A 95 -15.45 -9.25 15.33
C ALA A 95 -15.21 -10.06 14.06
N ALA A 96 -13.96 -10.38 13.70
CA ALA A 96 -13.72 -11.15 12.48
C ALA A 96 -14.20 -12.61 12.59
N LYS A 97 -14.24 -13.19 13.80
CA LYS A 97 -14.87 -14.50 14.01
C LYS A 97 -16.38 -14.43 13.77
N ALA A 98 -17.05 -13.40 14.29
CA ALA A 98 -18.48 -13.19 14.06
C ALA A 98 -18.79 -12.97 12.56
N PHE A 99 -17.99 -12.17 11.85
CA PHE A 99 -18.16 -11.99 10.40
C PHE A 99 -17.87 -13.26 9.59
N GLY A 100 -16.86 -14.05 9.97
CA GLY A 100 -16.59 -15.34 9.35
C GLY A 100 -17.73 -16.34 9.59
N GLU A 101 -18.42 -16.24 10.72
CA GLU A 101 -19.59 -17.08 11.02
C GLU A 101 -20.80 -16.71 10.14
N VAL A 102 -20.99 -15.42 9.81
CA VAL A 102 -22.01 -14.98 8.83
C VAL A 102 -21.77 -15.60 7.46
N GLU A 103 -20.51 -15.59 7.00
CA GLU A 103 -20.11 -16.23 5.74
C GLU A 103 -20.36 -17.74 5.79
N ARG A 104 -19.99 -18.41 6.89
CA ARG A 104 -20.15 -19.85 7.08
C ARG A 104 -21.61 -20.29 7.05
N GLN A 105 -22.51 -19.56 7.71
CA GLN A 105 -23.92 -19.91 7.80
C GLN A 105 -24.69 -19.56 6.52
N HIS A 106 -24.36 -18.43 5.87
CA HIS A 106 -25.13 -17.94 4.72
C HIS A 106 -24.25 -17.46 3.54
N PRO A 107 -23.48 -18.35 2.87
CA PRO A 107 -22.46 -17.96 1.88
C PRO A 107 -22.95 -17.10 0.71
N TYR A 108 -24.19 -17.28 0.28
CA TYR A 108 -24.77 -16.60 -0.90
C TYR A 108 -25.58 -15.35 -0.55
N SER A 109 -25.64 -14.97 0.73
CA SER A 109 -26.39 -13.80 1.18
C SER A 109 -25.64 -12.51 0.87
N GLN A 110 -26.36 -11.41 0.61
CA GLN A 110 -25.76 -10.07 0.53
C GLN A 110 -25.04 -9.67 1.82
N TRP A 111 -25.46 -10.23 2.95
CA TRP A 111 -24.80 -10.06 4.24
C TRP A 111 -23.44 -10.75 4.29
N ALA A 112 -23.28 -11.91 3.64
CA ALA A 112 -21.99 -12.60 3.58
C ALA A 112 -20.97 -11.81 2.76
N THR A 113 -21.36 -11.25 1.61
CA THR A 113 -20.49 -10.37 0.83
C THR A 113 -19.96 -9.20 1.69
N ARG A 114 -20.84 -8.54 2.45
CA ARG A 114 -20.43 -7.48 3.39
C ARG A 114 -19.59 -8.01 4.55
N ALA A 115 -19.91 -9.19 5.06
CA ALA A 115 -19.20 -9.80 6.17
C ALA A 115 -17.75 -10.14 5.82
N ILE A 116 -17.47 -10.68 4.63
CA ILE A 116 -16.09 -10.99 4.19
C ILE A 116 -15.22 -9.72 4.18
N LEU A 117 -15.77 -8.61 3.68
CA LEU A 117 -15.05 -7.33 3.65
C LEU A 117 -14.82 -6.77 5.05
N MET A 118 -15.84 -6.84 5.92
CA MET A 118 -15.72 -6.42 7.32
C MET A 118 -14.79 -7.33 8.12
N GLN A 119 -14.72 -8.62 7.78
CA GLN A 119 -13.76 -9.57 8.33
C GLN A 119 -12.34 -9.14 7.99
N ALA A 120 -12.07 -8.82 6.71
CA ALA A 120 -10.77 -8.31 6.28
C ALA A 120 -10.39 -7.01 7.00
N TYR A 121 -11.34 -6.07 7.14
CA TYR A 121 -11.12 -4.84 7.88
C TYR A 121 -10.82 -5.09 9.37
N ALA A 122 -11.57 -5.97 10.03
CA ALA A 122 -11.33 -6.33 11.43
C ALA A 122 -9.96 -7.02 11.62
N GLN A 123 -9.50 -7.79 10.64
CA GLN A 123 -8.16 -8.38 10.66
C GLN A 123 -7.07 -7.32 10.46
N TYR A 124 -7.30 -6.35 9.57
CA TYR A 124 -6.39 -5.23 9.38
C TYR A 124 -6.23 -4.41 10.68
N GLN A 125 -7.34 -4.08 11.34
CA GLN A 125 -7.33 -3.27 12.57
C GLN A 125 -6.67 -3.95 13.77
N ARG A 126 -6.53 -5.28 13.77
CA ARG A 126 -5.75 -5.99 14.80
C ARG A 126 -4.26 -6.13 14.47
N ASN A 127 -3.81 -5.58 13.34
CA ASN A 127 -2.47 -5.78 12.75
C ASN A 127 -2.19 -7.21 12.27
N ASP A 128 -3.22 -8.03 12.05
CA ASP A 128 -3.07 -9.35 11.42
C ASP A 128 -3.22 -9.20 9.90
N TYR A 129 -2.17 -8.64 9.30
CA TYR A 129 -2.16 -8.28 7.89
C TYR A 129 -2.25 -9.49 6.96
N ASP A 130 -1.71 -10.64 7.37
CA ASP A 130 -1.79 -11.87 6.57
C ASP A 130 -3.22 -12.40 6.52
N ALA A 131 -3.93 -12.41 7.65
CA ALA A 131 -5.34 -12.79 7.68
C ALA A 131 -6.22 -11.77 6.93
N ALA A 132 -5.89 -10.48 7.01
CA ALA A 132 -6.58 -9.42 6.28
C ALA A 132 -6.44 -9.58 4.75
N GLN A 133 -5.21 -9.80 4.27
CA GLN A 133 -4.93 -10.06 2.86
C GLN A 133 -5.72 -11.27 2.35
N ASN A 134 -5.71 -12.37 3.10
CA ASN A 134 -6.43 -13.58 2.72
C ASN A 134 -7.94 -13.34 2.63
N ALA A 135 -8.53 -12.60 3.58
CA ALA A 135 -9.96 -12.28 3.55
C ALA A 135 -10.33 -11.31 2.41
N ALA A 136 -9.53 -10.28 2.18
CA ALA A 136 -9.74 -9.33 1.09
C ALA A 136 -9.56 -10.01 -0.29
N GLN A 137 -8.58 -10.90 -0.43
CA GLN A 137 -8.38 -11.66 -1.67
C GLN A 137 -9.55 -12.61 -1.95
N ARG A 138 -10.13 -13.25 -0.92
CA ARG A 138 -11.36 -14.03 -1.06
C ARG A 138 -12.51 -13.16 -1.59
N PHE A 139 -12.70 -11.96 -1.05
CA PHE A 139 -13.70 -11.02 -1.55
C PHE A 139 -13.50 -10.70 -3.03
N ILE A 140 -12.27 -10.40 -3.45
CA ILE A 140 -11.93 -10.07 -4.84
C ILE A 140 -12.24 -11.26 -5.76
N THR A 141 -11.89 -12.48 -5.35
CA THR A 141 -12.13 -13.69 -6.16
C THR A 141 -13.61 -14.02 -6.28
N LEU A 142 -14.38 -13.89 -5.19
CA LEU A 142 -15.80 -14.23 -5.18
C LEU A 142 -16.67 -13.14 -5.82
N HIS A 143 -16.27 -11.87 -5.69
CA HIS A 143 -17.09 -10.71 -6.04
C HIS A 143 -16.31 -9.60 -6.79
N PRO A 144 -15.67 -9.89 -7.94
CA PRO A 144 -14.79 -8.94 -8.63
C PRO A 144 -15.49 -7.68 -9.16
N GLY A 145 -16.79 -7.76 -9.46
CA GLY A 145 -17.59 -6.64 -9.99
C GLY A 145 -18.35 -5.83 -8.91
N HIS A 146 -18.14 -6.12 -7.63
CA HIS A 146 -18.86 -5.42 -6.57
C HIS A 146 -18.39 -3.97 -6.41
N ARG A 147 -19.30 -3.06 -6.04
CA ARG A 147 -18.99 -1.63 -5.81
C ARG A 147 -17.86 -1.38 -4.80
N ASP A 148 -17.69 -2.31 -3.85
CA ASP A 148 -16.69 -2.22 -2.79
C ASP A 148 -15.39 -2.99 -3.14
N ALA A 149 -15.27 -3.54 -4.36
CA ALA A 149 -14.03 -4.16 -4.83
C ALA A 149 -12.80 -3.24 -4.75
N PRO A 150 -12.87 -1.93 -5.09
CA PRO A 150 -11.71 -1.04 -4.92
C PRO A 150 -11.20 -0.99 -3.49
N TYR A 151 -12.09 -1.09 -2.49
CA TYR A 151 -11.72 -1.10 -1.08
C TYR A 151 -11.06 -2.42 -0.67
N ALA A 152 -11.52 -3.56 -1.21
CA ALA A 152 -10.87 -4.85 -0.97
C ALA A 152 -9.45 -4.88 -1.54
N TYR A 153 -9.24 -4.40 -2.77
CA TYR A 153 -7.90 -4.25 -3.35
C TYR A 153 -7.03 -3.32 -2.50
N TYR A 154 -7.59 -2.20 -2.04
CA TYR A 154 -6.92 -1.28 -1.12
C TYR A 154 -6.50 -1.94 0.18
N LEU A 155 -7.34 -2.77 0.80
CA LEU A 155 -7.01 -3.52 2.01
C LEU A 155 -5.83 -4.50 1.79
N VAL A 156 -5.76 -5.17 0.64
CA VAL A 156 -4.60 -6.01 0.30
C VAL A 156 -3.33 -5.16 0.19
N ALA A 157 -3.38 -4.07 -0.56
CA ALA A 157 -2.21 -3.23 -0.79
C ALA A 157 -1.69 -2.58 0.49
N ILE A 158 -2.59 -2.04 1.33
CA ILE A 158 -2.17 -1.41 2.59
C ILE A 158 -1.67 -2.46 3.59
N SER A 159 -2.25 -3.66 3.61
CA SER A 159 -1.73 -4.74 4.46
C SER A 159 -0.30 -5.14 4.08
N HIS A 160 0.06 -5.14 2.79
CA HIS A 160 1.45 -5.31 2.37
C HIS A 160 2.32 -4.10 2.71
N TYR A 161 1.78 -2.89 2.61
CA TYR A 161 2.48 -1.65 2.92
C TYR A 161 2.87 -1.55 4.40
N GLU A 162 1.98 -1.93 5.32
CA GLU A 162 2.25 -1.94 6.76
C GLU A 162 3.30 -3.00 7.16
N GLN A 163 3.51 -4.01 6.31
CA GLN A 163 4.57 -5.02 6.48
C GLN A 163 5.93 -4.57 5.92
N ILE A 164 6.06 -3.34 5.41
CA ILE A 164 7.34 -2.81 4.94
C ILE A 164 8.31 -2.71 6.11
N SER A 165 9.49 -3.31 5.93
CA SER A 165 10.56 -3.28 6.92
C SER A 165 11.64 -2.26 6.57
N ASP A 166 12.55 -2.01 7.51
CA ASP A 166 13.73 -1.16 7.30
C ASP A 166 14.43 -1.51 5.97
N VAL A 167 14.84 -0.47 5.22
CA VAL A 167 15.59 -0.54 3.97
C VAL A 167 16.75 -1.54 4.03
N LYS A 168 17.40 -1.73 5.18
CA LYS A 168 18.52 -2.69 5.31
C LYS A 168 18.11 -4.16 5.23
N ARG A 169 16.84 -4.49 5.50
CA ARG A 169 16.31 -5.86 5.54
C ARG A 169 15.86 -6.34 4.16
N ASP A 170 15.20 -7.49 4.12
CA ASP A 170 14.58 -8.02 2.91
C ASP A 170 13.43 -7.13 2.45
N GLN A 171 13.33 -6.92 1.13
CA GLN A 171 12.40 -5.98 0.52
C GLN A 171 11.30 -6.69 -0.31
N THR A 172 11.13 -8.01 -0.14
CA THR A 172 10.08 -8.77 -0.83
C THR A 172 8.69 -8.20 -0.55
N SER A 173 8.39 -7.88 0.71
CA SER A 173 7.11 -7.27 1.09
C SER A 173 6.91 -5.90 0.46
N THR A 174 7.96 -5.07 0.39
CA THR A 174 7.93 -3.75 -0.24
C THR A 174 7.64 -3.84 -1.74
N ALA A 175 8.25 -4.80 -2.44
CA ALA A 175 7.99 -5.04 -3.85
C ALA A 175 6.55 -5.50 -4.11
N LYS A 176 6.02 -6.38 -3.24
CA LYS A 176 4.60 -6.80 -3.29
C LYS A 176 3.66 -5.62 -3.02
N ALA A 177 3.97 -4.80 -2.00
CA ALA A 177 3.21 -3.61 -1.67
C ALA A 177 3.14 -2.66 -2.87
N LEU A 178 4.29 -2.36 -3.49
CA LEU A 178 4.34 -1.50 -4.68
C LEU A 178 3.47 -2.05 -5.81
N ALA A 179 3.58 -3.35 -6.12
CA ALA A 179 2.79 -3.97 -7.17
C ALA A 179 1.27 -3.89 -6.88
N SER A 180 0.84 -4.16 -5.64
CA SER A 180 -0.57 -4.04 -5.25
C SER A 180 -1.09 -2.61 -5.25
N LEU A 181 -0.26 -1.64 -4.85
CA LEU A 181 -0.61 -0.21 -4.89
C LEU A 181 -0.78 0.27 -6.34
N GLU A 182 0.16 -0.10 -7.23
CA GLU A 182 0.09 0.21 -8.66
C GLU A 182 -1.12 -0.45 -9.33
N GLU A 183 -1.50 -1.67 -8.93
CA GLU A 183 -2.69 -2.34 -9.45
C GLU A 183 -3.97 -1.52 -9.18
N ILE A 184 -4.12 -0.94 -7.98
CA ILE A 184 -5.30 -0.12 -7.66
C ILE A 184 -5.35 1.11 -8.54
N SER A 185 -4.22 1.80 -8.72
CA SER A 185 -4.13 3.01 -9.56
C SER A 185 -4.47 2.71 -11.02
N GLN A 186 -4.04 1.55 -11.52
CA GLN A 186 -4.31 1.12 -12.90
C GLN A 186 -5.76 0.65 -13.10
N ARG A 187 -6.29 -0.12 -12.14
CA ARG A 187 -7.62 -0.76 -12.26
C ARG A 187 -8.77 0.18 -11.89
N TYR A 188 -8.57 1.05 -10.91
CA TYR A 188 -9.60 1.95 -10.36
C TYR A 188 -9.14 3.41 -10.31
N PRO A 189 -8.75 4.00 -11.46
CA PRO A 189 -8.29 5.38 -11.50
C PRO A 189 -9.38 6.36 -11.03
N GLY A 190 -8.99 7.44 -10.38
CA GLY A 190 -9.89 8.51 -9.92
C GLY A 190 -10.63 8.25 -8.59
N THR A 191 -10.47 7.07 -7.99
CA THR A 191 -11.00 6.81 -6.64
C THR A 191 -10.16 7.48 -5.54
N ALA A 192 -10.75 7.70 -4.36
CA ALA A 192 -9.97 8.18 -3.20
C ALA A 192 -8.86 7.19 -2.80
N TYR A 193 -9.13 5.89 -2.94
CA TYR A 193 -8.16 4.82 -2.68
C TYR A 193 -6.99 4.84 -3.67
N ALA A 194 -7.24 5.10 -4.96
CA ALA A 194 -6.18 5.22 -5.96
C ALA A 194 -5.24 6.39 -5.67
N ARG A 195 -5.78 7.56 -5.30
CA ARG A 195 -4.95 8.73 -4.96
C ARG A 195 -4.05 8.47 -3.75
N ASP A 196 -4.58 7.83 -2.72
CA ASP A 196 -3.79 7.46 -1.56
C ASP A 196 -2.78 6.34 -1.87
N ALA A 197 -3.16 5.36 -2.70
CA ALA A 197 -2.28 4.30 -3.15
C ALA A 197 -1.10 4.84 -3.99
N GLU A 198 -1.34 5.83 -4.85
CA GLU A 198 -0.29 6.51 -5.62
C GLU A 198 0.73 7.19 -4.70
N ALA A 199 0.26 7.92 -3.68
CA ALA A 199 1.12 8.56 -2.71
C ALA A 199 1.99 7.53 -1.94
N LYS A 200 1.38 6.42 -1.49
CA LYS A 200 2.11 5.33 -0.84
C LYS A 200 3.06 4.60 -1.80
N ALA A 201 2.71 4.47 -3.08
CA ALA A 201 3.57 3.86 -4.08
C ALA A 201 4.86 4.68 -4.32
N VAL A 202 4.78 6.01 -4.25
CA VAL A 202 5.98 6.87 -4.29
C VAL A 202 6.93 6.54 -3.12
N LEU A 203 6.40 6.41 -1.91
CA LEU A 203 7.21 6.03 -0.73
C LEU A 203 7.79 4.61 -0.86
N ALA A 204 7.01 3.65 -1.34
CA ALA A 204 7.49 2.29 -1.56
C ALA A 204 8.62 2.24 -2.61
N ARG A 205 8.52 3.01 -3.70
CA ARG A 205 9.60 3.15 -4.69
C ARG A 205 10.86 3.78 -4.08
N ASP A 206 10.69 4.80 -3.25
CA ASP A 206 11.81 5.44 -2.55
C ASP A 206 12.54 4.46 -1.62
N HIS A 207 11.80 3.63 -0.86
CA HIS A 207 12.39 2.55 -0.05
C HIS A 207 13.19 1.53 -0.88
N LEU A 208 12.66 1.09 -2.02
CA LEU A 208 13.35 0.17 -2.91
C LEU A 208 14.61 0.80 -3.53
N ALA A 209 14.54 2.08 -3.91
CA ALA A 209 15.70 2.83 -4.37
C ALA A 209 16.75 2.99 -3.26
N GLY A 210 16.32 3.27 -2.03
CA GLY A 210 17.17 3.36 -0.84
C GLY A 210 17.95 2.08 -0.58
N LYS A 211 17.35 0.90 -0.83
CA LYS A 211 18.06 -0.39 -0.72
C LYS A 211 19.22 -0.47 -1.69
N GLU A 212 18.98 -0.14 -2.96
CA GLU A 212 20.02 -0.16 -3.98
C GLU A 212 21.11 0.88 -3.69
N MET A 213 20.75 2.06 -3.16
CA MET A 213 21.71 3.06 -2.71
C MET A 213 22.58 2.56 -1.57
N GLU A 214 22.01 1.95 -0.54
CA GLU A 214 22.77 1.43 0.61
C GLU A 214 23.79 0.37 0.17
N VAL A 215 23.36 -0.56 -0.70
CA VAL A 215 24.25 -1.57 -1.27
C VAL A 215 25.31 -0.94 -2.17
N GLY A 216 24.95 0.07 -2.97
CA GLY A 216 25.87 0.83 -3.81
C GLY A 216 26.95 1.55 -3.00
N ARG A 217 26.56 2.27 -1.94
CA ARG A 217 27.47 2.96 -1.01
C ARG A 217 28.43 1.97 -0.34
N TYR A 218 27.93 0.80 0.06
CA TYR A 218 28.77 -0.25 0.64
C TYR A 218 29.86 -0.72 -0.33
N TYR A 219 29.52 -0.98 -1.59
CA TYR A 219 30.50 -1.38 -2.60
C TYR A 219 31.49 -0.27 -2.94
N LEU A 220 31.01 0.97 -3.01
CA LEU A 220 31.84 2.14 -3.27
C LEU A 220 32.87 2.34 -2.15
N GLY A 221 32.47 2.21 -0.89
CA GLY A 221 33.38 2.26 0.26
C GLY A 221 34.46 1.17 0.25
N LYS A 222 34.17 0.03 -0.38
CA LYS A 222 35.13 -1.07 -0.62
C LYS A 222 35.97 -0.88 -1.89
N LYS A 223 35.84 0.24 -2.60
CA LYS A 223 36.47 0.49 -3.91
C LYS A 223 36.05 -0.51 -5.00
N SER A 224 34.94 -1.23 -4.81
CA SER A 224 34.34 -2.07 -5.85
C SER A 224 33.44 -1.22 -6.75
N TYR A 225 34.06 -0.38 -7.57
CA TYR A 225 33.36 0.62 -8.38
C TYR A 225 32.37 -0.01 -9.35
N LEU A 226 32.72 -1.14 -10.00
CA LEU A 226 31.82 -1.80 -10.95
C LEU A 226 30.52 -2.32 -10.29
N SER A 227 30.64 -2.92 -9.10
CA SER A 227 29.47 -3.37 -8.34
C SER A 227 28.60 -2.18 -7.90
N GLY A 228 29.23 -1.10 -7.42
CA GLY A 228 28.53 0.14 -7.07
C GLY A 228 27.79 0.75 -8.26
N ILE A 229 28.45 0.86 -9.41
CA ILE A 229 27.88 1.37 -10.66
C ILE A 229 26.63 0.59 -11.05
N ASN A 230 26.64 -0.75 -10.98
CA ASN A 230 25.46 -1.54 -11.32
C ASN A 230 24.26 -1.27 -10.40
N ARG A 231 24.52 -0.96 -9.12
CA ARG A 231 23.49 -0.60 -8.14
C ARG A 231 22.94 0.79 -8.41
N PHE A 232 23.80 1.80 -8.55
CA PHE A 232 23.37 3.16 -8.87
C PHE A 232 22.68 3.25 -10.25
N LYS A 233 23.13 2.46 -11.23
CA LYS A 233 22.45 2.29 -12.52
C LYS A 233 21.02 1.81 -12.35
N THR A 234 20.79 0.84 -11.46
CA THR A 234 19.43 0.36 -11.18
C THR A 234 18.54 1.47 -10.64
N VAL A 235 19.06 2.33 -9.74
CA VAL A 235 18.35 3.51 -9.24
C VAL A 235 18.01 4.48 -10.37
N VAL A 236 18.98 4.84 -11.21
CA VAL A 236 18.77 5.78 -12.31
C VAL A 236 17.89 5.19 -13.43
N SER A 237 17.86 3.87 -13.63
CA SER A 237 17.09 3.25 -14.71
C SER A 237 15.68 2.80 -14.31
N LYS A 238 15.43 2.51 -13.03
CA LYS A 238 14.12 2.02 -12.56
C LYS A 238 13.40 2.98 -11.62
N TYR A 239 14.12 3.84 -10.93
CA TYR A 239 13.61 4.68 -9.85
C TYR A 239 13.92 6.16 -10.08
N GLN A 240 13.72 6.65 -11.32
CA GLN A 240 14.06 8.01 -11.77
C GLN A 240 13.36 9.13 -10.99
N THR A 241 12.17 8.85 -10.44
CA THR A 241 11.32 9.82 -9.75
C THR A 241 11.55 9.87 -8.24
N THR A 242 12.53 9.13 -7.74
CA THR A 242 12.82 9.03 -6.30
C THR A 242 13.79 10.11 -5.83
N THR A 243 13.82 10.36 -4.52
CA THR A 243 14.72 11.36 -3.93
C THR A 243 16.20 10.95 -4.03
N HIS A 244 16.45 9.66 -4.29
CA HIS A 244 17.78 9.07 -4.39
C HIS A 244 18.45 9.22 -5.76
N THR A 245 17.71 9.61 -6.82
CA THR A 245 18.26 9.73 -8.17
C THR A 245 19.42 10.74 -8.29
N PRO A 246 19.36 11.94 -7.68
CA PRO A 246 20.47 12.90 -7.75
C PRO A 246 21.76 12.37 -7.12
N GLU A 247 21.66 11.75 -5.94
CA GLU A 247 22.81 11.11 -5.28
C GLU A 247 23.36 9.96 -6.14
N ALA A 248 22.49 9.11 -6.70
CA ALA A 248 22.91 8.01 -7.55
C ALA A 248 23.72 8.49 -8.76
N LEU A 249 23.30 9.57 -9.42
CA LEU A 249 24.04 10.19 -10.54
C LEU A 249 25.39 10.74 -10.10
N TYR A 250 25.46 11.41 -8.94
CA TYR A 250 26.73 11.87 -8.37
C TYR A 250 27.69 10.70 -8.08
N ARG A 251 27.19 9.64 -7.46
CA ARG A 251 28.00 8.44 -7.16
C ARG A 251 28.44 7.71 -8.42
N LEU A 252 27.65 7.75 -9.50
CA LEU A 252 28.06 7.27 -10.82
C LEU A 252 29.22 8.12 -11.37
N THR A 253 29.14 9.45 -11.29
CA THR A 253 30.25 10.34 -11.67
C THR A 253 31.52 10.00 -10.90
N GLU A 254 31.44 9.87 -9.57
CA GLU A 254 32.57 9.47 -8.71
C GLU A 254 33.18 8.13 -9.12
N ALA A 255 32.34 7.10 -9.28
CA ALA A 255 32.79 5.74 -9.60
C ALA A 255 33.36 5.64 -11.02
N TYR A 256 32.78 6.32 -12.01
CA TYR A 256 33.29 6.33 -13.39
C TYR A 256 34.62 7.07 -13.49
N LEU A 257 34.80 8.18 -12.76
CA LEU A 257 36.10 8.86 -12.69
C LEU A 257 37.16 7.97 -12.06
N ALA A 258 36.83 7.25 -10.99
CA ALA A 258 37.75 6.32 -10.35
C ALA A 258 38.20 5.17 -11.29
N LEU A 259 37.33 4.75 -12.22
CA LEU A 259 37.66 3.78 -13.26
C LEU A 259 38.33 4.38 -14.51
N GLY A 260 38.42 5.71 -14.61
CA GLY A 260 38.96 6.40 -15.78
C GLY A 260 38.01 6.50 -16.98
N ILE A 261 36.73 6.16 -16.82
CA ILE A 261 35.70 6.23 -17.87
C ILE A 261 35.13 7.66 -17.91
N ARG A 262 35.95 8.60 -18.40
CA ARG A 262 35.66 10.04 -18.35
C ARG A 262 34.36 10.43 -19.07
N SER A 263 34.08 9.83 -20.23
CA SER A 263 32.88 10.12 -21.02
C SER A 263 31.58 9.86 -20.27
N GLU A 264 31.50 8.73 -19.55
CA GLU A 264 30.32 8.38 -18.75
C GLU A 264 30.22 9.26 -17.50
N ALA A 265 31.35 9.61 -16.87
CA ALA A 265 31.36 10.53 -15.75
C ALA A 265 30.84 11.94 -16.12
N GLN A 266 31.30 12.47 -17.27
CA GLN A 266 30.86 13.75 -17.80
C GLN A 266 29.37 13.73 -18.16
N THR A 267 28.89 12.60 -18.71
CA THR A 267 27.48 12.42 -19.06
C THR A 267 26.60 12.36 -17.81
N ALA A 268 26.99 11.59 -16.79
CA ALA A 268 26.28 11.52 -15.52
C ALA A 268 26.13 12.90 -14.86
N ALA A 269 27.20 13.70 -14.85
CA ALA A 269 27.16 15.05 -14.30
C ALA A 269 26.34 16.03 -15.15
N ALA A 270 26.38 15.90 -16.49
CA ALA A 270 25.58 16.73 -17.39
C ALA A 270 24.08 16.45 -17.20
N VAL A 271 23.69 15.17 -17.12
CA VAL A 271 22.32 14.76 -16.85
C VAL A 271 21.86 15.21 -15.46
N LEU A 272 22.74 15.12 -14.46
CA LEU A 272 22.48 15.64 -13.11
C LEU A 272 22.25 17.16 -13.12
N GLY A 273 23.09 17.92 -13.83
CA GLY A 273 22.95 19.37 -13.93
C GLY A 273 21.72 19.81 -14.72
N HIS A 274 21.30 19.03 -15.71
CA HIS A 274 20.10 19.33 -16.49
C HIS A 274 18.82 19.13 -15.66
N ASN A 275 18.71 18.01 -14.93
CA ASN A 275 17.50 17.66 -14.18
C ASN A 275 17.46 18.27 -12.77
N TYR A 276 18.63 18.46 -12.15
CA TYR A 276 18.76 18.88 -10.75
C TYR A 276 19.82 19.99 -10.57
N PRO A 277 19.69 21.14 -11.26
CA PRO A 277 20.72 22.19 -11.31
C PRO A 277 21.05 22.80 -9.95
N ASN A 278 20.10 22.82 -9.01
CA ASN A 278 20.26 23.42 -7.68
C ASN A 278 20.62 22.39 -6.59
N SER A 279 20.87 21.13 -6.96
CA SER A 279 21.21 20.09 -5.97
C SER A 279 22.65 20.24 -5.46
N GLU A 280 22.87 19.90 -4.18
CA GLU A 280 24.24 19.78 -3.62
C GLU A 280 25.08 18.78 -4.44
N TRP A 281 24.45 17.69 -4.87
CA TRP A 281 25.04 16.64 -5.70
C TRP A 281 25.60 17.16 -7.03
N TYR A 282 24.91 18.10 -7.68
CA TYR A 282 25.41 18.70 -8.91
C TYR A 282 26.66 19.54 -8.66
N ARG A 283 26.66 20.36 -7.60
CA ARG A 283 27.82 21.19 -7.23
C ARG A 283 29.05 20.32 -6.95
N ASP A 284 28.86 19.22 -6.23
CA ASP A 284 29.94 18.28 -5.90
C ASP A 284 30.43 17.53 -7.15
N SER A 285 29.52 17.06 -8.01
CA SER A 285 29.88 16.45 -9.30
C SER A 285 30.68 17.40 -10.19
N TYR A 286 30.26 18.68 -10.26
CA TYR A 286 30.96 19.69 -11.05
C TYR A 286 32.37 19.96 -10.50
N ALA A 287 32.51 20.06 -9.18
CA ALA A 287 33.81 20.22 -8.53
C ALA A 287 34.74 19.02 -8.78
N LEU A 288 34.22 17.79 -8.69
CA LEU A 288 34.97 16.56 -8.97
C LEU A 288 35.51 16.52 -10.41
N LEU A 289 34.70 16.90 -11.40
CA LEU A 289 35.12 16.95 -12.81
C LEU A 289 36.14 18.05 -13.05
N SER A 290 35.85 19.26 -12.55
CA SER A 290 36.72 20.43 -12.75
C SER A 290 38.10 20.23 -12.15
N GLY A 291 38.20 19.52 -11.01
CA GLY A 291 39.47 19.13 -10.40
C GLY A 291 40.35 18.24 -11.28
N GLN A 292 39.80 17.59 -12.30
CA GLN A 292 40.53 16.80 -13.30
C GLN A 292 40.64 17.50 -14.67
N GLY A 293 40.28 18.78 -14.76
CA GLY A 293 40.26 19.54 -16.01
C GLY A 293 39.15 19.11 -16.97
N LEU A 294 38.08 18.49 -16.44
CA LEU A 294 36.91 18.04 -17.21
C LEU A 294 35.72 18.96 -16.91
N SER A 295 34.82 19.07 -17.88
CA SER A 295 33.52 19.74 -17.72
C SER A 295 32.38 18.75 -17.96
N PRO A 296 31.18 18.97 -17.38
CA PRO A 296 30.00 18.21 -17.76
C PRO A 296 29.78 18.30 -19.28
N SER A 297 29.60 17.14 -19.91
CA SER A 297 29.37 17.04 -21.36
C SER A 297 28.57 15.78 -21.61
N GLU A 298 27.38 15.93 -22.20
CA GLU A 298 26.46 14.82 -22.40
C GLU A 298 26.80 14.06 -23.69
N ASN A 299 27.04 12.75 -23.56
CA ASN A 299 27.06 11.85 -24.70
C ASN A 299 25.69 11.18 -24.87
N LYS A 300 24.92 11.60 -25.88
CA LYS A 300 23.59 11.06 -26.20
C LYS A 300 23.55 9.55 -26.46
N SER A 301 24.69 8.94 -26.81
CA SER A 301 24.78 7.49 -27.02
C SER A 301 24.91 6.70 -25.71
N SER A 302 25.27 7.37 -24.60
CA SER A 302 25.38 6.77 -23.27
C SER A 302 24.05 6.15 -22.83
N TRP A 303 24.16 5.08 -22.07
CA TRP A 303 23.01 4.47 -21.43
C TRP A 303 22.34 5.42 -20.42
N ILE A 304 23.09 6.35 -19.82
CA ILE A 304 22.58 7.29 -18.82
C ILE A 304 21.60 8.26 -19.47
N SER A 305 22.01 8.91 -20.56
CA SER A 305 21.14 9.78 -21.36
C SER A 305 19.89 9.02 -21.80
N LYS A 306 20.05 7.82 -22.36
CA LYS A 306 18.93 7.00 -22.81
C LYS A 306 17.94 6.65 -21.69
N ALA A 307 18.43 6.34 -20.49
CA ALA A 307 17.61 5.95 -19.34
C ALA A 307 16.79 7.11 -18.75
N VAL A 308 17.25 8.35 -18.92
CA VAL A 308 16.58 9.54 -18.41
C VAL A 308 15.66 10.18 -19.46
N THR A 309 16.08 10.21 -20.73
CA THR A 309 15.24 10.70 -21.84
C THR A 309 13.99 9.86 -22.06
N SER A 310 14.03 8.55 -21.75
CA SER A 310 12.90 7.65 -22.02
C SER A 310 11.63 7.93 -21.20
N ILE A 311 11.69 8.78 -20.17
CA ILE A 311 10.53 9.07 -19.29
C ILE A 311 10.07 10.53 -19.43
N ASN A 312 10.98 11.47 -19.62
CA ASN A 312 10.65 12.86 -19.94
C ASN A 312 11.18 13.19 -21.35
N PRO A 313 10.42 12.92 -22.42
CA PRO A 313 10.80 13.27 -23.78
C PRO A 313 10.60 14.77 -24.08
N PHE A 314 10.96 15.65 -23.12
CA PHE A 314 10.60 17.07 -23.02
C PHE A 314 9.17 17.33 -22.50
#